data_AF-A0A0E2Z3Y6-F1
#
_entry.id   AF-A0A0E2Z3Y6-F1
#
_cell.length_a   1.000
_cell.length_b   1.000
_cell.length_c   1.000
_cell.angle_alpha   90.00
_cell.angle_beta   90.00
_cell.angle_gamma   90.00
#
_symmetry.space_group_name_H-M   'P 1'
#
loop_
_entity.id
_entity.type
_entity.pdbx_description
1 polymer ?
#
loop_
_entity_poly.entity_id
_entity_poly.type
_entity_poly.pdbx_seq_one_letter_code
_entity_poly.pdbx_strand_id
1 'polypeptide(L)' 'MQPLNSEKGRINLLLQRDGLEATRNWVERTLNSYRKAVASPAHHASQKNYKPLFEQSIKEFEQWLSTHPKGIPAEKKT' A
#
# COMPACT_ATOMS: atom_id res chain seq x y z
N MET A 1 9.47 -18.05 -2.32
CA MET A 1 8.35 -17.17 -2.71
C MET A 1 7.97 -16.32 -1.50
N GLN A 2 7.78 -15.01 -1.66
CA GLN A 2 7.27 -14.17 -0.57
C GLN A 2 5.84 -14.63 -0.23
N PRO A 3 5.43 -14.69 1.05
CA PRO A 3 4.07 -15.09 1.39
C PRO A 3 3.07 -14.12 0.78
N LEU A 4 1.99 -14.65 0.18
CA LEU A 4 0.86 -13.89 -0.39
C LEU A 4 0.10 -13.04 0.65
N ASN A 5 0.46 -13.15 1.93
CA ASN A 5 -0.22 -12.49 3.05
C ASN A 5 0.32 -11.09 3.35
N SER A 6 1.35 -10.62 2.64
CA SER A 6 1.86 -9.24 2.77
C SER A 6 1.45 -8.38 1.58
N GLU A 7 1.21 -7.08 1.83
CA GLU A 7 0.87 -6.17 0.74
C GLU A 7 2.02 -6.03 -0.25
N LYS A 8 3.27 -6.19 0.20
CA LYS A 8 4.45 -6.25 -0.67
C LYS A 8 4.36 -7.37 -1.72
N GLY A 9 3.93 -8.57 -1.31
CA GLY A 9 3.74 -9.69 -2.24
C GLY A 9 2.67 -9.39 -3.28
N ARG A 10 1.56 -8.79 -2.84
CA ARG A 10 0.44 -8.39 -3.71
C ARG A 10 0.85 -7.30 -4.71
N ILE A 11 1.58 -6.29 -4.25
CA ILE A 11 2.12 -5.23 -5.11
C ILE A 11 3.01 -5.82 -6.20
N ASN A 12 3.90 -6.77 -5.87
CA ASN A 12 4.77 -7.40 -6.87
C ASN A 12 3.98 -8.14 -7.96
N LEU A 13 2.90 -8.84 -7.59
CA LEU A 13 2.03 -9.50 -8.56
C LEU A 13 1.33 -8.50 -9.48
N LEU A 14 0.83 -7.40 -8.93
CA LEU A 14 0.20 -6.34 -9.72
C LEU A 14 1.20 -5.66 -10.64
N LEU A 15 2.44 -5.43 -10.18
CA LEU A 15 3.50 -4.87 -11.01
C LEU A 15 3.79 -5.76 -12.22
N GLN A 16 3.87 -7.07 -12.02
CA GLN A 16 4.11 -8.03 -13.09
C GLN A 16 2.92 -8.12 -14.06
N ARG A 17 1.69 -7.99 -13.55
CA ARG A 17 0.46 -8.17 -14.35
C ARG A 17 0.04 -6.91 -15.09
N ASP A 18 0.05 -5.77 -14.42
CA ASP A 18 -0.61 -4.53 -14.85
C ASP A 18 0.37 -3.37 -15.08
N GLY A 19 1.62 -3.51 -14.65
CA GLY A 19 2.64 -2.46 -14.73
C GLY A 19 2.55 -1.40 -13.63
N LEU A 20 3.52 -0.48 -13.64
CA LEU A 20 3.76 0.46 -12.53
C LEU A 20 2.60 1.43 -12.30
N GLU A 21 2.07 2.05 -13.35
CA GLU A 21 1.04 3.08 -13.22
C GLU A 21 -0.28 2.51 -12.67
N ALA A 22 -0.73 1.40 -13.25
CA ALA A 22 -1.94 0.71 -12.79
C ALA A 22 -1.79 0.21 -11.34
N THR A 23 -0.63 -0.35 -11.01
CA THR A 23 -0.34 -0.79 -9.63
C THR A 23 -0.33 0.38 -8.66
N ARG A 24 0.27 1.51 -9.04
CA ARG A 24 0.28 2.72 -8.21
C ARG A 24 -1.13 3.20 -7.92
N ASN A 25 -1.96 3.32 -8.96
CA ASN A 25 -3.35 3.75 -8.81
C ASN A 25 -4.13 2.82 -7.88
N TRP A 26 -3.86 1.51 -7.97
CA TRP A 26 -4.46 0.53 -7.07
C TRP A 26 -3.97 0.70 -5.61
N VAL A 27 -2.67 0.91 -5.39
CA VAL A 27 -2.10 1.13 -4.05
C VAL A 27 -2.68 2.39 -3.42
N GLU A 28 -2.71 3.52 -4.14
CA GLU A 28 -3.22 4.79 -3.63
C GLU A 28 -4.71 4.70 -3.23
N ARG A 29 -5.52 4.02 -4.05
CA ARG A 29 -6.96 3.80 -3.75
C ARG A 29 -7.15 2.87 -2.56
N THR A 30 -6.38 1.78 -2.47
CA THR A 30 -6.49 0.79 -1.39
C THR A 30 -6.04 1.38 -0.05
N LEU A 31 -4.93 2.12 -0.04
CA LEU A 31 -4.44 2.85 1.12
C LEU A 31 -5.50 3.82 1.68
N ASN A 32 -6.17 4.58 0.82
CA ASN A 32 -7.24 5.49 1.24
C ASN A 32 -8.42 4.73 1.89
N SER A 33 -8.82 3.59 1.30
CA SER A 33 -9.87 2.74 1.87
C SER A 33 -9.47 2.17 3.24
N TYR A 34 -8.23 1.71 3.39
CA TYR A 34 -7.74 1.14 4.65
C TYR A 34 -7.68 2.20 5.77
N ARG A 35 -7.19 3.41 5.46
CA ARG A 35 -7.20 4.52 6.42
C ARG A 35 -8.61 4.85 6.91
N LYS A 36 -9.59 4.93 5.98
CA LYS A 36 -11.00 5.15 6.34
C LYS A 36 -11.57 4.01 7.19
N ALA A 37 -11.23 2.77 6.85
CA ALA A 37 -11.69 1.59 7.57
C ALA A 37 -11.16 1.54 9.01
N VAL A 38 -9.88 1.85 9.24
CA VAL A 38 -9.27 1.89 10.58
C VAL A 38 -9.80 3.05 11.42
N ALA A 39 -10.08 4.20 10.79
CA ALA A 39 -10.60 5.38 11.47
C ALA A 39 -12.09 5.25 11.88
N SER A 40 -12.83 4.28 11.33
CA SER A 40 -14.25 4.08 11.63
C SER A 40 -14.46 3.04 12.74
N PRO A 41 -14.93 3.43 13.95
CA PRO A 41 -15.11 2.50 15.09
C PRO A 41 -16.14 1.38 14.83
N ALA A 42 -17.08 1.60 13.90
CA ALA A 42 -18.09 0.61 13.53
C ALA A 42 -17.56 -0.42 12.49
N HIS A 43 -16.39 -0.19 11.91
CA HIS A 43 -15.84 -1.06 10.88
C HIS A 43 -15.01 -2.20 11.49
N HIS A 44 -15.08 -3.39 10.90
CA HIS A 44 -14.34 -4.57 11.37
C HIS A 44 -12.81 -4.32 11.48
N ALA A 45 -12.27 -3.48 10.59
CA ALA A 45 -10.87 -3.07 10.57
C ALA A 45 -10.43 -2.24 11.79
N SER A 46 -11.34 -1.62 12.55
CA SER A 46 -10.99 -0.88 13.77
C SER A 46 -11.05 -1.73 15.04
N GLN A 47 -11.50 -2.99 14.93
CA GLN A 47 -11.56 -3.95 16.04
C GLN A 47 -10.15 -4.35 16.48
N LYS A 48 -9.95 -4.57 17.79
CA LYS A 48 -8.63 -4.82 18.41
C LYS A 48 -7.80 -5.92 17.71
N ASN A 49 -8.45 -6.95 17.17
CA ASN A 49 -7.76 -8.09 16.56
C ASN A 49 -7.33 -7.83 15.11
N TYR A 50 -7.98 -6.90 14.42
CA TYR A 50 -7.75 -6.64 12.99
C TYR A 50 -7.03 -5.34 12.74
N LYS A 51 -7.20 -4.34 13.61
CA LYS A 51 -6.55 -3.03 13.50
C LYS A 51 -5.03 -3.11 13.30
N PRO A 52 -4.26 -3.93 14.06
CA PRO A 52 -2.82 -4.06 13.83
C PRO A 52 -2.45 -4.58 12.43
N LEU A 53 -3.29 -5.45 11.84
CA LEU A 53 -3.06 -5.98 10.50
C LEU A 53 -3.27 -4.90 9.44
N PHE A 54 -4.35 -4.11 9.56
CA PHE A 54 -4.60 -2.99 8.66
C PHE A 54 -3.53 -1.89 8.80
N GLU A 55 -3.09 -1.59 10.02
CA GLU A 55 -2.00 -0.63 10.25
C GLU A 55 -0.68 -1.11 9.63
N GLN A 56 -0.40 -2.42 9.68
CA GLN A 56 0.77 -3.00 9.01
C GLN A 56 0.66 -2.86 7.49
N SER A 57 -0.47 -3.22 6.89
CA SER A 57 -0.71 -3.04 5.45
C SER A 57 -0.57 -1.57 5.01
N ILE A 58 -1.09 -0.63 5.80
CA ILE A 58 -0.95 0.81 5.55
C ILE A 58 0.53 1.21 5.47
N LYS A 59 1.35 0.77 6.44
CA LYS A 59 2.80 1.06 6.44
C LYS A 59 3.49 0.48 5.21
N GLU A 60 3.14 -0.73 4.80
CA GLU A 60 3.71 -1.35 3.58
C GLU A 60 3.39 -0.54 2.32
N PHE A 61 2.15 -0.04 2.18
CA PHE A 61 1.76 0.82 1.06
C PHE A 61 2.50 2.17 1.09
N GLU A 62 2.59 2.82 2.25
CA GLU A 62 3.29 4.09 2.42
C GLU A 62 4.78 3.96 2.08
N GLN A 63 5.42 2.90 2.56
CA GLN A 63 6.82 2.61 2.24
C GLN A 63 7.02 2.40 0.74
N TRP A 64 6.13 1.65 0.08
CA TRP A 64 6.23 1.41 -1.36
C TRP A 64 6.03 2.70 -2.18
N LEU A 65 5.07 3.55 -1.82
CA LEU A 65 4.85 4.84 -2.48
C LEU A 65 6.04 5.80 -2.32
N SER A 66 6.73 5.75 -1.17
CA SER A 66 7.92 6.55 -0.89
C SER A 66 9.11 6.15 -1.78
N THR A 67 9.27 4.86 -2.07
CA THR A 67 10.35 4.35 -2.93
C THR A 67 10.04 4.48 -4.43
N HIS A 68 8.79 4.75 -4.79
CA HIS A 68 8.35 4.94 -6.18
C HIS A 68 7.66 6.31 -6.33
N PRO A 69 8.38 7.44 -6.23
CA PRO A 69 7.76 8.76 -6.36
C PRO A 69 7.09 8.94 -7.74
N LYS A 70 6.01 9.72 -7.78
CA LYS A 70 5.32 10.04 -9.04
C LYS A 70 6.13 11.12 -9.77
N GLY A 71 6.72 10.77 -10.91
CA GLY A 71 7.62 11.66 -11.65
C GLY A 71 9.04 11.65 -11.09
N ILE A 72 10.01 11.90 -11.97
CA ILE A 72 11.46 11.79 -11.77
C ILE A 72 11.88 12.49 -10.45
N PRO A 73 12.64 11.84 -9.53
CA PRO A 73 13.49 12.61 -8.64
C PRO A 73 14.53 13.27 -9.52
N ALA A 74 14.29 14.54 -9.88
CA ALA A 74 15.21 15.33 -10.66
C ALA A 74 16.62 15.13 -10.10
N GLU A 75 17.52 14.69 -10.97
CA GLU A 75 18.93 14.46 -10.67
C GLU A 75 19.46 15.58 -9.77
N LYS A 76 19.92 15.25 -8.56
CA LYS A 76 20.88 16.12 -7.89
C LYS A 76 22.20 15.95 -8.63
N LYS A 77 22.38 16.69 -9.72
CA LYS A 77 23.71 16.98 -10.27
C LYS A 77 24.43 17.87 -9.27
N THR A 78 25.49 17.35 -8.66
CA THR A 78 26.56 18.12 -8.05
C THR A 78 27.86 17.51 -8.53
#